data_AF-A0A0L0EQF4-F1
#
_entry.id   AF-A0A0L0EQF4-F1
#
_cell.length_a   1.000
_cell.length_b   1.000
_cell.length_c   1.000
_cell.angle_alpha   90.00
_cell.angle_beta   90.00
_cell.angle_gamma   90.00
#
_symmetry.space_group_name_H-M   'P 1'
#
loop_
_entity.id
_entity.type
_entity.pdbx_description
1 polymer ?
#
loop_
_entity_poly.entity_id
_entity_poly.type
_entity_poly.pdbx_seq_one_letter_code
_entity_poly.pdbx_strand_id
1 'polypeptide(L)'
;MKIKALLAWQWQGYETFHQSTINLWLHIVAVPLFILGFALCFAALFFLNITLFGSATLLMVGSLIAQGIGHKEEALPPAPFTGALNAVLRIILEQVYTFPKFVLTGGWYAALKGK
;
A
#
# COMPACT_ATOMS: atom_id res chain seq x y z
N MET A 1 -11.65 16.08 -0.87
CA MET A 1 -10.44 16.33 -1.69
C MET A 1 -10.62 15.64 -3.04
N LYS A 2 -10.28 16.28 -4.17
CA LYS A 2 -10.39 15.62 -5.49
C LYS A 2 -9.34 14.50 -5.58
N ILE A 3 -9.69 13.31 -6.11
CA ILE A 3 -8.80 12.14 -6.20
C ILE A 3 -7.45 12.49 -6.86
N LYS A 4 -7.47 13.29 -7.94
CA LYS A 4 -6.24 13.75 -8.62
C LYS A 4 -5.30 14.53 -7.70
N ALA A 5 -5.85 15.41 -6.86
CA ALA A 5 -5.05 16.17 -5.89
C ALA A 5 -4.47 15.26 -4.81
N LEU A 6 -5.24 14.25 -4.36
CA LEU A 6 -4.75 13.25 -3.42
C LEU A 6 -3.60 12.42 -3.99
N LEU A 7 -3.73 11.95 -5.24
CA LEU A 7 -2.67 11.21 -5.93
C LEU A 7 -1.41 12.06 -6.12
N ALA A 8 -1.56 13.33 -6.51
CA ALA A 8 -0.43 14.23 -6.65
C ALA A 8 0.30 14.44 -5.32
N TRP A 9 -0.45 14.69 -4.24
CA TRP A 9 0.08 14.83 -2.89
C TRP A 9 0.78 13.55 -2.40
N GLN A 10 0.14 12.40 -2.56
CA GLN A 10 0.68 11.10 -2.14
C GLN A 10 1.96 10.77 -2.90
N TRP A 11 2.00 11.06 -4.21
CA TRP A 11 3.18 10.87 -5.05
C TRP A 11 4.34 11.78 -4.67
N GLN A 12 4.08 13.08 -4.48
CA GLN A 12 5.13 14.06 -4.13
C GLN A 12 5.80 13.75 -2.78
N GLY A 13 5.03 13.20 -1.82
CA GLY A 13 5.57 12.81 -0.51
C GLY A 13 6.06 11.37 -0.43
N TYR A 14 5.91 10.54 -1.48
CA TYR A 14 6.03 9.09 -1.33
C TYR A 14 7.41 8.66 -0.83
N GLU A 15 8.46 9.15 -1.49
CA GLU A 15 9.85 8.85 -1.15
C GLU A 15 10.25 9.39 0.24
N THR A 16 9.74 10.57 0.61
CA THR A 16 9.99 11.18 1.93
C THR A 16 9.53 10.30 3.09
N PHE A 17 8.44 9.55 2.90
CA PHE A 17 7.88 8.66 3.92
C PHE A 17 8.23 7.17 3.72
N HIS A 18 9.09 6.85 2.73
CA HIS A 18 9.48 5.48 2.37
C HIS A 18 10.99 5.38 2.12
N GLN A 19 11.79 5.77 3.10
CA GLN A 19 13.26 5.80 3.03
C GLN A 19 13.90 4.52 3.59
N SER A 20 13.16 3.76 4.40
CA SER A 20 13.69 2.54 5.00
C SER A 20 13.79 1.41 3.98
N THR A 21 14.94 0.75 3.95
CA THR A 21 15.17 -0.42 3.07
C THR A 21 14.30 -1.58 3.51
N ILE A 22 14.10 -1.75 4.83
CA ILE A 22 13.24 -2.78 5.39
C ILE A 22 11.79 -2.51 4.99
N ASN A 23 11.33 -1.27 5.15
CA ASN A 23 9.98 -0.89 4.74
C ASN A 23 9.74 -1.12 3.25
N LEU A 24 10.72 -0.76 2.41
CA LEU A 24 10.65 -0.97 0.97
C LEU A 24 10.52 -2.46 0.61
N TRP A 25 11.35 -3.33 1.19
CA TRP A 25 11.27 -4.77 0.94
C TRP A 25 9.93 -5.35 1.41
N LEU A 26 9.44 -4.92 2.57
CA LEU A 26 8.12 -5.31 3.06
C LEU A 26 7.02 -4.89 2.09
N HIS A 27 7.06 -3.66 1.57
CA HIS A 27 6.08 -3.19 0.59
C HIS A 27 6.16 -3.95 -0.74
N ILE A 28 7.36 -4.26 -1.24
CA ILE A 28 7.57 -5.03 -2.49
C ILE A 28 6.84 -6.36 -2.44
N VAL A 29 6.77 -7.01 -1.26
CA VAL A 29 6.06 -8.29 -1.09
C VAL A 29 4.60 -8.08 -0.69
N ALA A 30 4.35 -7.20 0.29
CA ALA A 30 3.03 -7.04 0.89
C ALA A 30 2.03 -6.42 -0.08
N VAL A 31 2.42 -5.41 -0.87
CA VAL A 31 1.47 -4.72 -1.78
C VAL A 31 0.92 -5.67 -2.87
N PRO A 32 1.73 -6.50 -3.56
CA PRO A 32 1.19 -7.53 -4.47
C PRO A 32 0.23 -8.52 -3.79
N LEU A 33 0.50 -8.92 -2.53
CA LEU A 33 -0.39 -9.79 -1.78
C LEU A 33 -1.71 -9.09 -1.43
N PHE A 34 -1.68 -7.79 -1.13
CA PHE A 34 -2.91 -7.01 -0.97
C PHE A 34 -3.71 -6.98 -2.27
N ILE A 35 -3.07 -6.69 -3.40
CA ILE A 35 -3.73 -6.64 -4.72
C ILE A 35 -4.37 -8.00 -5.05
N LEU A 36 -3.65 -9.10 -4.79
CA LEU A 36 -4.16 -10.45 -4.97
C LEU A 36 -5.38 -10.71 -4.07
N GLY A 37 -5.28 -10.41 -2.77
CA GLY A 37 -6.41 -10.54 -1.84
C GLY A 37 -7.61 -9.67 -2.27
N PHE A 38 -7.36 -8.45 -2.74
CA PHE A 38 -8.39 -7.54 -3.22
C PHE A 38 -9.11 -8.13 -4.45
N ALA A 39 -8.37 -8.67 -5.43
CA ALA A 39 -8.95 -9.35 -6.59
C ALA A 39 -9.73 -10.62 -6.19
N LEU A 40 -9.20 -11.41 -5.26
CA LEU A 40 -9.85 -12.62 -4.74
C LEU A 40 -11.14 -12.29 -3.97
N CYS A 41 -11.23 -11.14 -3.29
CA CYS A 41 -12.47 -10.68 -2.68
C CYS A 41 -13.58 -10.49 -3.73
N PHE A 42 -13.28 -9.86 -4.88
CA PHE A 42 -14.26 -9.72 -5.97
C PHE A 42 -14.66 -11.08 -6.55
N ALA A 43 -13.70 -11.98 -6.75
CA ALA A 43 -14.00 -13.34 -7.21
C ALA A 43 -14.88 -14.09 -6.20
N ALA A 44 -14.58 -14.00 -4.91
CA ALA A 44 -15.36 -14.63 -3.85
C ALA A 44 -16.80 -14.11 -3.80
N LEU A 45 -17.00 -12.80 -3.96
CA LEU A 45 -18.32 -12.20 -4.05
C LEU A 45 -19.08 -12.67 -5.29
N PHE A 46 -18.41 -12.76 -6.44
CA PHE A 46 -19.01 -13.24 -7.69
C PHE A 46 -19.48 -14.70 -7.58
N PHE A 47 -18.70 -15.56 -6.91
CA PHE A 47 -19.01 -16.98 -6.71
C PHE A 47 -19.76 -17.29 -5.41
N LEU A 48 -20.12 -16.26 -4.62
CA LEU A 48 -20.74 -16.41 -3.29
C LEU A 48 -19.97 -17.34 -2.34
N ASN A 49 -18.63 -17.34 -2.42
CA ASN A 49 -17.76 -18.23 -1.67
C ASN A 49 -17.23 -17.55 -0.40
N ILE A 50 -17.85 -17.84 0.74
CA ILE A 50 -17.50 -17.20 2.02
C ILE A 50 -16.11 -17.60 2.54
N THR A 51 -15.66 -18.83 2.28
CA THR A 51 -14.33 -19.29 2.67
C THR A 51 -13.26 -18.51 1.92
N LEU A 52 -13.41 -18.38 0.60
CA LEU A 52 -12.50 -17.58 -0.22
C LEU A 52 -12.51 -16.11 0.20
N PHE A 53 -13.69 -15.55 0.49
CA PHE A 53 -13.83 -14.18 0.98
C PHE A 53 -13.07 -13.97 2.30
N GLY A 54 -13.21 -14.91 3.25
CA GLY A 54 -12.49 -14.89 4.52
C GLY A 54 -10.98 -14.98 4.32
N SER A 55 -10.49 -15.93 3.52
CA SER A 55 -9.05 -16.06 3.21
C SER A 55 -8.47 -14.85 2.50
N ALA A 56 -9.20 -14.28 1.53
CA ALA A 56 -8.80 -13.08 0.81
C ALA A 56 -8.73 -11.85 1.73
N THR A 57 -9.71 -11.71 2.63
CA THR A 57 -9.73 -10.65 3.65
C THR A 57 -8.54 -10.78 4.60
N LEU A 58 -8.25 -11.99 5.09
CA LEU A 58 -7.10 -12.24 5.96
C LEU A 58 -5.78 -11.92 5.26
N LEU A 59 -5.64 -12.25 3.97
CA LEU A 59 -4.47 -11.91 3.18
C LEU A 59 -4.28 -10.39 3.07
N MET A 60 -5.35 -9.65 2.79
CA MET A 60 -5.31 -8.18 2.74
C MET A 60 -4.92 -7.59 4.10
N VAL A 61 -5.54 -8.05 5.19
CA VAL A 61 -5.24 -7.57 6.55
C VAL A 61 -3.79 -7.87 6.93
N GLY A 62 -3.32 -9.10 6.69
CA GLY A 62 -1.94 -9.49 6.95
C GLY A 62 -0.93 -8.65 6.18
N SER A 63 -1.24 -8.32 4.92
CA SER A 63 -0.43 -7.39 4.12
C SER A 63 -0.38 -5.98 4.74
N LEU A 64 -1.52 -5.42 5.17
CA LEU A 64 -1.55 -4.10 5.81
C LEU A 64 -0.77 -4.10 7.13
N ILE A 65 -0.84 -5.19 7.91
CA ILE A 65 -0.05 -5.34 9.15
C ILE A 65 1.45 -5.33 8.82
N ALA A 66 1.88 -6.09 7.81
CA ALA A 66 3.29 -6.14 7.40
C ALA A 66 3.79 -4.75 6.94
N GLN A 67 2.99 -4.02 6.16
CA GLN A 67 3.29 -2.63 5.78
C GLN A 67 3.36 -1.70 6.99
N GLY A 68 2.41 -1.84 7.92
CA GLY A 68 2.40 -1.09 9.18
C GLY A 68 3.62 -1.36 10.07
N ILE A 69 4.17 -2.58 10.05
CA ILE A 69 5.45 -2.92 10.70
C ILE A 69 6.59 -2.20 9.96
N GLY A 70 6.62 -2.24 8.64
CA GLY A 70 7.65 -1.55 7.85
C GLY A 70 7.67 -0.05 8.10
N HIS A 71 6.51 0.61 8.19
CA HIS A 71 6.43 2.03 8.50
C HIS A 71 6.98 2.42 9.87
N LYS A 72 7.09 1.49 10.82
CA LYS A 72 7.74 1.78 12.13
C LYS A 72 9.26 1.97 12.00
N GLU A 73 9.84 1.50 10.90
CA GLU A 73 11.26 1.64 10.59
C GLU A 73 11.58 2.95 9.86
N GLU A 74 10.56 3.77 9.55
CA GLU A 74 10.75 5.06 8.90
C GLU A 74 11.18 6.14 9.90
N ALA A 75 12.18 6.94 9.53
CA ALA A 75 12.61 8.07 10.34
C ALA A 75 11.53 9.16 10.44
N LEU A 76 10.75 9.32 9.36
CA LEU A 76 9.62 10.24 9.31
C LEU A 76 8.32 9.41 9.22
N PRO A 77 7.43 9.50 10.22
CA PRO A 77 6.19 8.75 10.19
C PRO A 77 5.26 9.29 9.08
N PRO A 78 4.39 8.43 8.51
CA PRO A 78 3.39 8.87 7.56
C PRO A 78 2.46 9.93 8.16
N ALA A 79 2.06 10.92 7.35
CA ALA A 79 1.10 11.93 7.79
C ALA A 79 -0.20 11.26 8.30
N PRO A 80 -0.78 11.73 9.43
CA PRO A 80 -1.97 11.13 10.01
C PRO A 80 -3.17 11.18 9.06
N PHE A 81 -4.08 10.24 9.20
CA PHE A 81 -5.33 10.28 8.45
C PHE A 81 -6.24 11.38 8.99
N THR A 82 -6.87 12.14 8.09
CA THR A 82 -7.82 13.20 8.47
C THR A 82 -9.25 12.69 8.66
N GLY A 83 -9.49 11.39 8.46
CA GLY A 83 -10.77 10.72 8.64
C GLY A 83 -10.82 9.35 7.95
N ALA A 84 -11.90 8.60 8.17
CA ALA A 84 -12.06 7.24 7.63
C ALA A 84 -11.98 7.19 6.09
N LEU A 85 -12.67 8.11 5.40
CA LEU A 85 -12.60 8.18 3.94
C LEU A 85 -11.19 8.53 3.44
N ASN A 86 -10.48 9.42 4.15
CA ASN A 86 -9.09 9.74 3.81
C ASN A 86 -8.18 8.51 3.97
N ALA A 87 -8.37 7.73 5.05
CA ALA A 87 -7.63 6.49 5.28
C ALA A 87 -7.88 5.47 4.17
N VAL A 88 -9.14 5.17 3.87
CA VAL A 88 -9.51 4.20 2.82
C VAL A 88 -8.94 4.60 1.47
N LEU A 89 -9.11 5.87 1.07
CA LEU A 89 -8.60 6.34 -0.22
C LEU A 89 -7.07 6.27 -0.29
N ARG A 90 -6.36 6.73 0.75
CA ARG A 90 -4.89 6.69 0.77
C ARG A 90 -4.38 5.26 0.71
N ILE A 91 -4.93 4.36 1.51
CA ILE A 91 -4.55 2.94 1.51
C ILE A 91 -4.79 2.34 0.13
N ILE A 92 -6.02 2.40 -0.39
CA ILE A 92 -6.33 1.78 -1.69
C ILE A 92 -5.46 2.36 -2.82
N LEU A 93 -5.33 3.69 -2.91
CA LEU A 93 -4.53 4.32 -3.95
C LEU A 93 -3.04 3.97 -3.80
N GLU A 94 -2.54 3.77 -2.59
CA GLU A 94 -1.19 3.28 -2.36
C GLU A 94 -0.98 1.90 -2.98
N GLN A 95 -1.88 0.97 -2.64
CA GLN A 95 -1.76 -0.41 -3.06
C GLN A 95 -1.86 -0.56 -4.58
N VAL A 96 -2.84 0.11 -5.20
CA VAL A 96 -3.19 -0.16 -6.61
C VAL A 96 -2.58 0.83 -7.61
N TYR A 97 -2.01 1.94 -7.15
CA TYR A 97 -1.49 2.98 -8.03
C TYR A 97 -0.13 3.54 -7.60
N THR A 98 -0.02 4.15 -6.42
CA THR A 98 1.16 4.93 -6.04
C THR A 98 2.39 4.04 -5.87
N PHE A 99 2.29 2.93 -5.11
CA PHE A 99 3.42 2.02 -4.94
C PHE A 99 3.78 1.26 -6.22
N PRO A 100 2.82 0.66 -6.98
CA PRO A 100 3.14 0.06 -8.26
C PRO A 100 3.84 1.03 -9.22
N LYS A 101 3.35 2.29 -9.31
CA LYS A 101 4.02 3.33 -10.10
C LYS A 101 5.43 3.59 -9.59
N PHE A 102 5.63 3.72 -8.28
CA PHE A 102 6.94 3.95 -7.66
C PHE A 102 7.95 2.86 -8.02
N VAL A 103 7.54 1.59 -8.00
CA VAL A 103 8.37 0.47 -8.41
C VAL A 103 8.67 0.54 -9.92
N LEU A 104 7.65 0.72 -10.75
CA LEU A 104 7.78 0.72 -12.22
C LEU A 104 8.60 1.90 -12.75
N THR A 105 8.59 3.05 -12.09
CA THR A 105 9.42 4.21 -12.48
C THR A 105 10.83 4.18 -11.86
N GLY A 106 11.21 3.08 -11.20
CA GLY A 106 12.56 2.91 -10.63
C GLY A 106 12.80 3.64 -9.31
N GLY A 107 11.76 4.20 -8.66
CA GLY A 107 11.89 4.90 -7.38
C GLY A 107 12.47 4.02 -6.27
N TRP A 108 12.12 2.73 -6.28
CA TRP A 108 12.68 1.74 -5.35
C TRP A 108 14.21 1.59 -5.47
N TYR A 109 14.74 1.62 -6.69
CA TYR A 109 16.18 1.50 -6.92
C TYR A 109 16.93 2.76 -6.53
N ALA A 110 16.34 3.93 -6.78
CA ALA A 110 16.88 5.21 -6.31
C ALA A 110 16.93 5.27 -4.77
N ALA A 111 15.86 4.84 -4.10
CA ALA A 111 15.80 4.78 -2.64
C ALA A 111 16.83 3.81 -2.03
N LEU A 112 17.16 2.71 -2.73
CA LEU A 112 18.22 1.79 -2.31
C LEU A 112 19.64 2.34 -2.55
N LYS A 113 19.83 3.13 -3.62
CA LYS A 113 21.13 3.70 -4.01
C LYS A 113 21.48 5.02 -3.30
N GLY A 114 20.48 5.76 -2.83
CA GLY A 114 20.65 7.02 -2.11
C GLY A 114 21.10 6.85 -0.65
N LYS A 115 21.41 5.61 -0.24
CA LYS A 115 22.10 5.26 1.00
C LYS A 115 23.56 5.02 0.71
#